data_AF-U2FYW7-F1
#
_entry.id   AF-U2FYW7-F1
#
_cell.length_a   1.000
_cell.length_b   1.000
_cell.length_c   1.000
_cell.angle_alpha   90.00
_cell.angle_beta   90.00
_cell.angle_gamma   90.00
#
_symmetry.space_group_name_H-M   'P 1'
#
loop_
_entity.id
_entity.type
_entity.pdbx_description
1 polymer ?
#
loop_
_entity_poly.entity_id
_entity_poly.type
_entity_poly.pdbx_seq_one_letter_code
_entity_poly.pdbx_strand_id
1 'polypeptide(L)'
;MGQTNHTLGSWEACEPGDYLDYDGNCIVVLGDDVRICIVLGTSDESKANAKLCAASPDLVTALRLVASKTVLTSGIRAVVDAALGKAGISAPMPDSLRHVRICGENL
;
A
#
# COMPACT_ATOMS: atom_id res chain seq x y z
N MET A 1 11.80 5.62 -13.01
CA MET A 1 10.52 5.76 -12.29
C MET A 1 10.25 4.41 -11.62
N GLY A 2 10.00 4.38 -10.32
CA GLY A 2 9.68 3.14 -9.62
C GLY A 2 8.41 2.52 -10.20
N GLN A 3 8.51 1.28 -10.67
CA GLN A 3 7.38 0.57 -11.28
C GLN A 3 6.42 0.14 -10.17
N THR A 4 5.18 0.62 -10.23
CA THR A 4 4.09 0.10 -9.39
C THR A 4 3.79 -1.33 -9.82
N ASN A 5 4.08 -2.29 -8.94
CA ASN A 5 3.94 -3.73 -9.22
C ASN A 5 2.53 -4.28 -8.92
N HIS A 6 1.53 -3.42 -8.70
CA HIS A 6 0.15 -3.80 -8.40
C HIS A 6 -0.84 -2.91 -9.13
N THR A 7 -2.03 -3.45 -9.42
CA THR A 7 -3.14 -2.72 -10.04
C THR A 7 -3.59 -1.58 -9.11
N LEU A 8 -3.64 -0.37 -9.66
CA LEU A 8 -4.11 0.81 -8.95
C LEU A 8 -5.65 0.88 -8.98
N GLY A 9 -6.23 1.72 -8.12
CA GLY A 9 -7.68 1.87 -8.01
C GLY A 9 -8.26 1.14 -6.81
N SER A 10 -9.52 1.44 -6.49
CA SER A 10 -10.23 0.79 -5.40
C SER A 10 -10.52 -0.65 -5.77
N TRP A 11 -10.32 -1.55 -4.81
CA TRP A 11 -10.68 -2.95 -4.97
C TRP A 11 -11.89 -3.27 -4.10
N GLU A 12 -12.75 -4.15 -4.58
CA GLU A 12 -13.97 -4.56 -3.89
C GLU A 12 -13.88 -6.04 -3.51
N ALA A 13 -14.09 -6.35 -2.23
CA ALA A 13 -14.24 -7.72 -1.78
C ALA A 13 -15.70 -8.16 -1.93
N CYS A 14 -15.94 -9.23 -2.68
CA CYS A 14 -17.24 -9.89 -2.71
C CYS A 14 -17.51 -10.65 -1.40
N GLU A 15 -18.76 -11.10 -1.22
CA GLU A 15 -19.12 -11.94 -0.08
C GLU A 15 -18.68 -13.40 -0.32
N PRO A 16 -18.40 -14.15 0.76
CA PRO A 16 -18.07 -15.57 0.65
C PRO A 16 -19.16 -16.34 -0.09
N GLY A 17 -18.77 -17.07 -1.13
CA GLY A 17 -19.69 -17.89 -1.92
C GLY A 17 -20.32 -17.19 -3.13
N ASP A 18 -20.05 -15.90 -3.36
CA ASP A 18 -20.50 -15.17 -4.56
C ASP A 18 -19.95 -15.78 -5.86
N TYR A 19 -18.83 -16.50 -5.77
CA TYR A 19 -18.21 -17.22 -6.87
C TYR A 19 -18.06 -18.71 -6.54
N LEU A 20 -18.71 -19.54 -7.35
CA LEU A 20 -18.74 -21.00 -7.16
C LEU A 20 -17.53 -21.72 -7.77
N ASP A 21 -16.71 -21.00 -8.55
CA ASP A 21 -15.53 -21.56 -9.24
C ASP A 21 -14.45 -22.10 -8.28
N TYR A 22 -14.55 -21.78 -6.97
CA TYR A 22 -13.57 -22.11 -5.93
C TYR A 22 -14.21 -22.79 -4.71
N ASP A 23 -15.14 -23.73 -4.94
CA ASP A 23 -15.88 -24.48 -3.91
C ASP A 23 -16.70 -23.60 -2.94
N GLY A 24 -16.92 -22.33 -3.30
CA GLY A 24 -17.65 -21.33 -2.51
C GLY A 24 -16.94 -20.84 -1.25
N ASN A 25 -15.77 -21.40 -0.89
CA ASN A 25 -15.02 -21.02 0.31
C ASN A 25 -13.89 -20.02 -0.01
N CYS A 26 -14.25 -18.96 -0.74
CA CYS A 26 -13.32 -17.89 -1.11
C CYS A 26 -14.01 -16.53 -1.03
N ILE A 27 -13.19 -15.48 -0.93
CA ILE A 27 -13.58 -14.12 -1.29
C ILE A 27 -12.85 -13.76 -2.57
N VAL A 28 -13.58 -13.31 -3.58
CA VAL A 28 -12.99 -12.74 -4.79
C VAL A 28 -12.88 -11.24 -4.60
N VAL A 29 -11.68 -10.72 -4.80
CA VAL A 29 -11.39 -9.30 -4.81
C VAL A 29 -11.36 -8.83 -6.27
N LEU A 30 -12.18 -7.84 -6.58
CA LEU A 30 -12.32 -7.24 -7.90
C LEU A 30 -11.52 -5.95 -7.96
N GLY A 31 -10.61 -5.84 -8.92
CA GLY A 31 -10.10 -4.57 -9.44
C GLY A 31 -10.52 -4.41 -10.91
N ASP A 32 -10.22 -3.26 -11.53
CA ASP A 32 -10.69 -2.90 -12.88
C ASP A 32 -10.65 -4.07 -13.89
N ASP A 33 -9.44 -4.60 -14.16
CA ASP A 33 -9.22 -5.70 -15.10
C ASP A 33 -8.65 -6.96 -14.41
N VAL A 34 -8.72 -7.03 -13.08
CA VAL A 34 -8.11 -8.11 -12.30
C VAL A 34 -9.08 -8.71 -11.30
N ARG A 35 -8.99 -10.03 -11.13
CA ARG A 35 -9.70 -10.76 -10.08
C ARG A 35 -8.69 -11.55 -9.27
N ILE A 36 -8.71 -11.36 -7.96
CA ILE A 36 -7.86 -12.10 -7.03
C ILE A 36 -8.75 -12.97 -6.16
N CYS A 37 -8.59 -14.29 -6.26
CA CYS A 37 -9.28 -15.22 -5.38
C CYS A 37 -8.47 -15.41 -4.10
N ILE A 38 -9.11 -15.18 -2.95
CA ILE A 38 -8.56 -15.45 -1.63
C ILE A 38 -9.32 -16.62 -1.03
N VAL A 39 -8.70 -17.79 -1.01
CA VAL A 39 -9.26 -18.99 -0.39
C VAL A 39 -9.30 -18.81 1.13
N LEU A 40 -10.46 -19.04 1.73
CA LEU A 40 -10.66 -18.87 3.15
C LEU A 40 -10.30 -20.15 3.91
N GLY A 41 -9.66 -20.01 5.06
CA GLY A 41 -9.66 -21.06 6.08
C GLY A 41 -11.03 -21.18 6.76
N THR A 42 -11.14 -22.04 7.75
CA THR A 42 -12.39 -22.27 8.50
C THR A 42 -12.69 -21.21 9.57
N SER A 43 -11.85 -20.16 9.68
CA SER A 43 -11.92 -19.15 10.73
C SER A 43 -12.45 -17.82 10.21
N ASP A 44 -13.10 -17.05 11.08
CA ASP A 44 -13.51 -15.67 10.76
C ASP A 44 -12.29 -14.74 10.55
N GLU A 45 -11.13 -15.09 11.12
CA GLU A 45 -9.85 -14.44 10.84
C GLU A 45 -9.50 -14.49 9.34
N SER A 46 -9.82 -15.60 8.66
CA SER A 46 -9.58 -15.74 7.23
C SER A 46 -10.37 -14.71 6.42
N LYS A 47 -11.63 -14.45 6.81
CA LYS A 47 -12.47 -13.41 6.19
C LYS A 47 -11.92 -12.01 6.46
N ALA A 48 -11.48 -11.74 7.69
CA ALA A 48 -10.88 -10.46 8.04
C ALA A 48 -9.59 -10.18 7.24
N ASN A 49 -8.73 -11.20 7.09
CA ASN A 49 -7.51 -11.11 6.30
C ASN A 49 -7.81 -10.87 4.81
N ALA A 50 -8.82 -11.54 4.25
CA ALA A 50 -9.25 -11.31 2.87
C ALA A 50 -9.73 -9.86 2.65
N LYS A 51 -10.53 -9.32 3.59
CA LYS A 51 -10.96 -7.91 3.56
C LYS A 51 -9.79 -6.94 3.66
N LEU A 52 -8.77 -7.25 4.48
CA LEU A 52 -7.54 -6.45 4.56
C LEU A 52 -6.76 -6.46 3.24
N CYS A 53 -6.67 -7.60 2.57
CA CYS A 53 -6.06 -7.70 1.24
C CYS A 53 -6.80 -6.83 0.22
N ALA A 54 -8.14 -6.83 0.23
CA ALA A 54 -8.94 -5.97 -0.63
C ALA A 54 -8.72 -4.48 -0.34
N ALA A 55 -8.58 -4.09 0.93
CA ALA A 55 -8.32 -2.70 1.31
C ALA A 55 -6.87 -2.22 1.05
N SER A 56 -5.96 -3.11 0.65
CA SER A 56 -4.53 -2.81 0.54
C SER A 56 -4.20 -1.65 -0.42
N PRO A 57 -4.83 -1.49 -1.61
CA PRO A 57 -4.58 -0.34 -2.48
C PRO A 57 -4.98 1.00 -1.86
N ASP A 58 -6.08 1.03 -1.10
CA ASP A 58 -6.53 2.24 -0.40
C ASP A 58 -5.56 2.61 0.72
N LEU A 59 -5.05 1.61 1.46
CA LEU A 59 -4.01 1.81 2.47
C LEU A 59 -2.73 2.39 1.87
N VAL A 60 -2.31 1.90 0.70
CA VAL A 60 -1.17 2.43 -0.05
C VAL A 60 -1.40 3.88 -0.47
N THR A 61 -2.61 4.20 -0.94
CA THR A 61 -3.00 5.56 -1.33
C THR A 61 -3.00 6.51 -0.14
N ALA A 62 -3.53 6.08 1.01
CA ALA A 62 -3.50 6.84 2.25
C ALA A 62 -2.06 7.12 2.73
N LEU A 63 -1.16 6.13 2.67
CA LEU A 63 0.24 6.31 3.02
C LEU A 63 0.94 7.32 2.10
N ARG A 64 0.67 7.29 0.79
CA ARG A 64 1.18 8.30 -0.15
C ARG A 64 0.66 9.70 0.19
N LEU A 65 -0.62 9.82 0.53
CA LEU A 65 -1.21 11.10 0.90
C LEU A 65 -0.53 11.67 2.15
N VAL A 66 -0.39 10.87 3.21
CA VAL A 66 0.31 11.26 4.43
C VAL A 66 1.74 11.69 4.12
N ALA A 67 2.49 10.88 3.36
CA ALA A 67 3.87 11.18 2.98
C ALA A 67 4.03 12.47 2.16
N SER A 68 3.01 12.87 1.40
CA SER A 68 3.06 14.06 0.53
C SER A 68 2.53 15.33 1.18
N LYS A 69 1.66 15.22 2.19
CA LYS A 69 0.97 16.36 2.81
C LYS A 69 1.47 16.70 4.21
N THR A 70 2.29 15.85 4.83
CA THR A 70 2.73 16.04 6.22
C THR A 70 4.24 16.05 6.34
N VAL A 71 4.76 16.91 7.24
CA VAL A 71 6.15 16.85 7.67
C VAL A 71 6.25 15.71 8.68
N LEU A 72 6.90 14.63 8.27
CA LEU A 72 7.17 13.48 9.13
C LEU A 72 8.55 13.64 9.78
N THR A 73 8.67 13.27 11.05
CA THR A 73 9.99 13.15 11.67
C THR A 73 10.80 12.06 10.97
N SER A 74 12.14 12.15 11.00
CA SER A 74 13.01 11.23 10.25
C SER A 74 12.72 9.74 10.50
N GLY A 75 12.43 9.37 11.75
CA GLY A 75 12.04 8.00 12.11
C GLY A 75 10.71 7.57 11.48
N ILE A 76 9.67 8.41 11.55
CA ILE A 76 8.35 8.11 10.97
C ILE A 76 8.45 8.06 9.44
N ARG A 77 9.26 8.95 8.86
CA ARG A 77 9.48 9.00 7.41
C ARG A 77 10.08 7.70 6.89
N ALA A 78 11.09 7.16 7.58
CA ALA A 78 11.70 5.88 7.23
C ALA A 78 10.70 4.72 7.26
N VAL A 79 9.77 4.70 8.24
CA VAL A 79 8.72 3.67 8.32
C VAL A 79 7.76 3.77 7.15
N VAL A 80 7.31 4.98 6.82
CA VAL A 80 6.37 5.21 5.69
C VAL A 80 7.04 4.88 4.36
N ASP A 81 8.29 5.31 4.14
CA ASP A 81 9.02 5.01 2.91
C ASP A 81 9.28 3.50 2.77
N ALA A 82 9.55 2.77 3.86
CA ALA A 82 9.66 1.31 3.84
C ALA A 82 8.34 0.61 3.50
N ALA A 83 7.21 1.09 4.02
CA ALA A 83 5.89 0.55 3.70
C ALA A 83 5.51 0.80 2.23
N LEU A 84 5.76 2.00 1.72
CA LEU A 84 5.59 2.33 0.31
C LEU A 84 6.54 1.49 -0.58
N GLY A 85 7.77 1.27 -0.13
CA GLY A 85 8.74 0.41 -0.81
C GLY A 85 8.24 -1.03 -0.99
N LYS A 86 7.58 -1.61 0.02
CA LYS A 86 6.94 -2.94 -0.08
C LYS A 86 5.83 -2.99 -1.14
N ALA A 87 5.16 -1.88 -1.38
CA ALA A 87 4.15 -1.75 -2.43
C ALA A 87 4.77 -1.48 -3.83
N GLY A 88 6.10 -1.52 -3.96
CA GLY A 88 6.81 -1.20 -5.20
C GLY A 88 6.90 0.31 -5.49
N ILE A 89 6.55 1.14 -4.51
CA ILE A 89 6.57 2.59 -4.65
C ILE A 89 7.93 3.06 -4.19
N SER A 90 8.80 3.36 -5.15
CA SER A 90 10.05 4.04 -4.82
C SER A 90 9.72 5.40 -4.22
N ALA A 91 10.29 5.68 -3.05
CA ALA A 91 10.34 7.05 -2.56
C ALA A 91 10.88 7.94 -3.69
N PRO A 92 10.36 9.16 -3.89
CA PRO A 92 11.09 10.15 -4.67
C PRO A 92 12.48 10.18 -4.05
N MET A 93 13.49 9.87 -4.86
CA MET A 93 14.89 9.97 -4.44
C MET A 93 15.00 11.32 -3.71
N PRO A 94 15.37 11.34 -2.42
CA PRO A 94 15.39 12.60 -1.69
C PRO A 94 16.23 13.55 -2.52
N ASP A 95 15.64 14.68 -2.92
CA ASP A 95 16.35 15.71 -3.66
C ASP A 95 17.70 15.85 -2.99
N SER A 96 18.76 15.57 -3.74
CA SER A 96 20.14 15.47 -3.27
C SER A 96 20.33 16.37 -2.06
N LEU A 97 20.56 15.81 -0.87
CA LEU A 97 20.75 16.59 0.36
C LEU A 97 21.71 17.73 0.04
N ARG A 98 21.17 18.94 -0.14
CA ARG A 98 21.99 20.12 -0.38
C ARG A 98 22.60 20.43 0.96
N HIS A 99 23.81 19.91 1.20
CA HIS A 99 24.62 20.31 2.33
C HIS A 99 24.85 21.81 2.20
N VAL A 100 24.07 22.61 2.92
CA VAL A 100 24.32 24.04 3.06
C VAL A 100 25.44 24.18 4.07
N ARG A 101 26.64 24.52 3.59
CA ARG A 101 27.74 24.92 4.45
C ARG A 101 27.48 26.36 4.89
N ILE A 102 27.08 26.55 6.15
CA ILE A 102 27.04 27.88 6.76
C ILE A 102 28.47 28.19 7.21
N CYS A 103 29.25 28.85 6.34
CA CYS A 103 30.47 29.51 6.76
C CYS A 103 30.05 30.81 7.44
N GLY A 104 30.18 30.89 8.76
CA GLY A 104 30.05 32.16 9.46
C GLY A 104 31.20 33.08 9.03
N GLU A 105 30.92 34.05 8.17
CA GLU A 105 31.83 35.16 7.95
C GLU A 105 31.51 36.24 8.99
N ASN A 106 32.52 36.54 9.83
CA ASN A 106 32.59 37.60 10.86
C ASN A 106 32.26 37.19 12.31
N LEU A 107 33.08 36.32 12.90
CA LEU A 107 33.50 36.44 14.30
C LEU A 107 34.94 36.96 14.35
#